data_AF-A0A2Z5YRZ7-F1
#
_entry.id   AF-A0A2Z5YRZ7-F1
#
_cell.length_a   1.000
_cell.length_b   1.000
_cell.length_c   1.000
_cell.angle_alpha   90.00
_cell.angle_beta   90.00
_cell.angle_gamma   90.00
#
_symmetry.space_group_name_H-M   'P 1'
#
loop_
_entity.id
_entity.type
_entity.pdbx_description
1 polymer ?
#
loop_
_entity_poly.entity_id
_entity_poly.type
_entity_poly.pdbx_seq_one_letter_code
_entity_poly.pdbx_strand_id
1 'polypeptide(L)'
;MARVTVEDCIDKVPNRFDLVLLAAQRAREISGGAELTVDRDRDKNPVVALREIAEQTVKPKHLHESVVQSLQRVLPDEEDEADEIGSLSQSAEAMRLSAAAPARSTSMGSDYDG
;
A
#
# COMPACT_ATOMS: atom_id res chain seq x y z
N MET A 1 2.80 -36.91 5.88
CA MET A 1 3.81 -35.83 5.74
C MET A 1 4.26 -35.80 4.29
N ALA A 2 3.67 -34.90 3.51
CA ALA A 2 4.08 -34.66 2.15
C ALA A 2 5.47 -34.01 2.14
N ARG A 3 6.34 -34.50 1.26
CA ARG A 3 7.70 -33.99 1.13
C ARG A 3 7.68 -32.76 0.22
N VAL A 4 7.74 -31.57 0.81
CA VAL A 4 8.03 -30.31 0.09
C VAL A 4 9.53 -30.04 0.14
N THR A 5 10.11 -29.65 -0.99
CA THR A 5 11.53 -29.30 -1.10
C THR A 5 11.69 -27.79 -1.28
N VAL A 6 12.88 -27.28 -1.01
CA VAL A 6 13.15 -25.84 -1.14
C VAL A 6 13.14 -25.44 -2.62
N GLU A 7 13.55 -26.34 -3.48
CA GLU A 7 13.55 -26.24 -4.94
C GLU A 7 12.14 -25.95 -5.47
N ASP A 8 11.12 -26.60 -4.91
CA ASP A 8 9.71 -26.38 -5.30
C ASP A 8 9.26 -24.94 -5.06
N CYS A 9 9.89 -24.24 -4.10
CA CYS A 9 9.54 -22.89 -3.70
C CYS A 9 10.42 -21.81 -4.37
N ILE A 10 11.70 -22.11 -4.64
CA ILE A 10 12.66 -21.13 -5.18
C ILE A 10 12.25 -20.65 -6.58
N ASP A 11 11.61 -21.50 -7.40
CA ASP A 11 11.10 -21.09 -8.72
C ASP A 11 10.03 -19.97 -8.62
N LYS A 12 9.37 -19.85 -7.46
CA LYS A 12 8.28 -18.89 -7.20
C LYS A 12 8.80 -17.68 -6.42
N VAL A 13 9.76 -17.91 -5.53
CA VAL A 13 10.44 -16.88 -4.73
C VAL A 13 11.96 -17.11 -4.80
N PRO A 14 12.66 -16.50 -5.78
CA PRO A 14 14.08 -16.78 -6.02
C PRO A 14 14.99 -16.47 -4.84
N ASN A 15 14.64 -15.44 -4.06
CA ASN A 15 15.38 -15.07 -2.86
C ASN A 15 14.94 -15.96 -1.68
N ARG A 16 15.90 -16.72 -1.13
CA ARG A 16 15.66 -17.64 -0.01
C ARG A 16 15.27 -16.92 1.28
N PHE A 17 15.75 -15.69 1.50
CA PHE A 17 15.37 -14.92 2.68
C PHE A 17 13.93 -14.42 2.57
N ASP A 18 13.53 -13.96 1.38
CA ASP A 18 12.15 -13.55 1.11
C ASP A 18 11.20 -14.76 1.23
N LEU A 19 11.61 -15.94 0.74
CA LEU A 19 10.83 -17.16 0.90
C LEU A 19 10.54 -17.46 2.38
N VAL A 20 11.56 -17.38 3.24
CA VAL A 20 11.40 -17.59 4.68
C VAL A 20 10.47 -16.54 5.28
N LEU A 21 10.61 -15.27 4.91
CA LEU A 21 9.77 -14.18 5.41
C LEU A 21 8.30 -14.37 5.02
N LEU A 22 8.03 -14.64 3.75
CA LEU A 22 6.67 -14.82 3.23
C LEU A 22 6.01 -16.08 3.79
N ALA A 23 6.75 -17.20 3.86
CA ALA A 23 6.25 -18.43 4.48
C ALA A 23 5.95 -18.24 5.98
N ALA A 24 6.77 -17.47 6.69
CA ALA A 24 6.52 -17.14 8.09
C ALA A 24 5.27 -16.27 8.26
N GLN A 25 5.07 -15.27 7.39
CA GLN A 25 3.84 -14.47 7.39
C GLN A 25 2.61 -15.36 7.19
N ARG A 26 2.63 -16.20 6.14
CA ARG A 26 1.53 -17.11 5.86
C ARG A 26 1.27 -18.09 7.01
N ALA A 27 2.32 -18.63 7.63
CA ALA A 27 2.17 -19.50 8.79
C ALA A 27 1.53 -18.80 10.00
N ARG A 28 1.71 -17.48 10.15
CA ARG A 28 1.02 -16.68 11.18
C ARG A 28 -0.45 -16.48 10.85
N GLU A 29 -0.79 -16.18 9.59
CA GLU A 29 -2.18 -16.11 9.13
C GLU A 29 -2.93 -17.41 9.43
N ILE A 30 -2.32 -18.56 9.09
CA ILE A 30 -2.87 -19.89 9.40
C ILE A 30 -3.02 -20.09 10.92
N SER A 31 -2.03 -19.67 11.71
CA SER A 31 -2.13 -19.72 13.18
C SER A 31 -3.26 -18.85 13.72
N GLY A 32 -3.58 -17.75 13.03
CA GLY A 32 -4.71 -16.86 13.31
C GLY A 32 -6.07 -17.39 12.83
N GLY A 33 -6.12 -18.57 12.22
CA GLY A 33 -7.37 -19.20 11.74
C GLY A 33 -7.68 -18.95 10.27
N ALA A 34 -6.73 -18.43 9.47
CA ALA A 34 -6.92 -18.34 8.03
C ALA A 34 -7.16 -19.72 7.41
N GLU A 35 -8.08 -19.79 6.46
CA GLU A 35 -8.42 -21.02 5.76
C GLU A 35 -7.23 -21.55 4.95
N LEU A 36 -7.08 -22.87 4.93
CA LEU A 36 -6.06 -23.55 4.17
C LEU A 36 -6.53 -23.76 2.73
N THR A 37 -5.62 -23.55 1.79
CA THR A 37 -5.88 -23.78 0.36
C THR A 37 -5.38 -25.14 -0.13
N VAL A 38 -4.72 -25.90 0.75
CA VAL A 38 -4.21 -27.25 0.51
C VAL A 38 -4.55 -28.17 1.67
N ASP A 39 -4.66 -29.47 1.39
CA ASP A 39 -4.99 -30.47 2.42
C ASP A 39 -3.89 -30.60 3.47
N ARG A 40 -4.32 -30.64 4.73
CA ARG A 40 -3.43 -30.74 5.89
C ARG A 40 -3.03 -32.18 6.17
N ASP A 41 -1.85 -32.57 5.69
CA ASP A 41 -1.28 -33.90 5.93
C ASP A 41 -0.43 -33.96 7.22
N ARG A 42 -1.06 -33.62 8.35
CA ARG A 42 -0.42 -33.53 9.70
C ARG A 42 0.77 -32.56 9.76
N ASP A 43 0.92 -31.72 8.74
CA ASP A 43 1.99 -30.74 8.62
C ASP A 43 1.77 -29.57 9.59
N LYS A 44 2.87 -28.99 10.07
CA LYS A 44 2.85 -27.75 10.86
C LYS A 44 2.62 -26.55 9.94
N ASN A 45 2.13 -25.44 10.48
CA ASN A 45 1.78 -24.24 9.70
C ASN A 45 2.89 -23.75 8.75
N PRO A 46 4.19 -23.74 9.14
CA PRO A 46 5.25 -23.37 8.20
C PRO A 46 5.39 -24.31 6.99
N VAL A 47 5.17 -25.61 7.18
CA VAL A 47 5.26 -26.60 6.09
C VAL A 47 4.03 -26.48 5.18
N VAL A 48 2.84 -26.27 5.75
CA VAL A 48 1.62 -25.99 4.97
C VAL A 48 1.81 -24.72 4.13
N ALA A 49 2.34 -23.64 4.71
CA ALA A 49 2.61 -22.40 3.99
C ALA A 49 3.58 -22.60 2.80
N LEU A 50 4.67 -23.36 2.98
CA LEU A 50 5.59 -23.68 1.89
C LEU A 50 4.91 -24.48 0.78
N ARG A 51 4.01 -25.41 1.14
CA ARG A 51 3.22 -26.17 0.15
C ARG A 51 2.26 -25.27 -0.61
N GLU A 52 1.55 -24.36 0.06
CA GLU A 52 0.67 -23.39 -0.61
C GLU A 52 1.43 -22.47 -1.58
N ILE A 53 2.68 -22.09 -1.25
CA ILE A 53 3.56 -21.31 -2.13
C ILE A 53 4.01 -22.16 -3.32
N ALA A 54 4.44 -23.41 -3.08
CA ALA A 54 4.90 -24.33 -4.12
C ALA A 54 3.79 -24.70 -5.12
N GLU A 55 2.58 -24.93 -4.63
CA GLU A 55 1.36 -25.22 -5.40
C GLU A 55 0.70 -23.95 -5.99
N GLN A 56 1.24 -22.76 -5.68
CA GLN A 56 0.76 -21.45 -6.14
C GLN A 56 -0.70 -21.13 -5.77
N THR A 57 -1.30 -21.85 -4.83
CA THR A 57 -2.63 -21.57 -4.28
C THR A 57 -2.63 -20.27 -3.48
N VAL A 58 -1.46 -19.91 -2.93
CA VAL A 58 -1.17 -18.59 -2.35
C VAL A 58 -0.05 -17.94 -3.14
N LYS A 59 -0.30 -16.75 -3.69
CA LYS A 59 0.68 -16.02 -4.50
C LYS A 59 1.65 -15.23 -3.61
N PRO A 60 2.97 -15.35 -3.81
CA PRO A 60 3.97 -14.59 -3.04
C PRO A 60 3.74 -13.08 -3.03
N LYS A 61 3.22 -12.52 -4.14
CA LYS A 61 2.88 -11.09 -4.23
C LYS A 61 1.87 -10.65 -3.17
N HIS A 62 0.81 -11.44 -2.94
CA HIS A 62 -0.20 -11.11 -1.93
C HIS A 62 0.36 -11.25 -0.51
N LEU A 63 1.23 -12.23 -0.28
CA LEU A 63 1.94 -12.35 1.00
C LEU A 63 2.84 -11.15 1.25
N HIS A 64 3.52 -10.65 0.22
CA HIS A 64 4.34 -9.45 0.33
C HIS A 64 3.49 -8.21 0.67
N GLU A 65 2.35 -8.03 0.00
CA GLU A 65 1.39 -6.97 0.33
C GLU A 65 0.88 -7.08 1.78
N SER A 66 0.51 -8.30 2.22
CA SER A 66 0.11 -8.60 3.61
C SER A 66 1.21 -8.22 4.61
N VAL A 67 2.48 -8.55 4.33
CA VAL A 67 3.61 -8.15 5.18
C VAL A 67 3.72 -6.63 5.27
N VAL A 68 3.71 -5.93 4.14
CA VAL A 68 3.81 -4.46 4.08
C VAL A 68 2.69 -3.83 4.91
N GLN A 69 1.45 -4.25 4.68
CA GLN A 69 0.28 -3.72 5.41
C GLN A 69 0.38 -3.99 6.92
N SER A 70 0.84 -5.18 7.32
CA SER A 70 0.99 -5.52 8.75
C SER A 70 2.04 -4.69 9.49
N LEU A 71 2.99 -4.09 8.77
CA LEU A 71 4.07 -3.27 9.32
C LEU A 71 3.81 -1.77 9.20
N GLN A 72 2.85 -1.36 8.36
CA GLN A 72 2.40 0.03 8.25
C GLN A 72 1.60 0.40 9.50
N ARG A 73 2.20 1.24 10.36
CA ARG A 73 1.58 1.71 11.61
C ARG A 73 0.76 2.99 11.47
N VAL A 74 1.04 3.76 10.44
CA VAL A 74 0.33 5.00 10.11
C VAL A 74 -0.22 4.80 8.72
N LEU A 75 -1.55 4.65 8.65
CA LEU A 75 -2.27 4.75 7.38
C LEU A 75 -2.55 6.25 7.20
N PRO A 76 -2.27 6.85 6.03
CA PRO A 76 -2.82 8.15 5.73
C PRO A 76 -4.35 8.04 5.80
N ASP A 77 -4.99 8.89 6.62
CA ASP A 77 -6.44 8.90 6.72
C ASP A 77 -7.01 9.42 5.39
N GLU A 78 -8.03 8.77 4.84
CA GLU A 78 -8.67 9.19 3.57
C GLU A 78 -9.24 10.63 3.67
N GLU A 79 -9.53 11.10 4.89
CA GLU A 79 -9.94 12.48 5.18
C GLU A 79 -8.79 13.49 4.96
N ASP A 80 -7.55 13.15 5.31
CA ASP A 80 -6.38 14.02 5.12
C ASP A 80 -6.10 14.26 3.62
N GLU A 81 -6.26 13.23 2.77
CA GLU A 81 -6.10 13.36 1.32
C GLU A 81 -7.18 14.26 0.69
N ALA A 82 -8.43 14.13 1.15
CA ALA A 82 -9.54 14.96 0.67
C ALA A 82 -9.35 16.45 1.05
N ASP A 83 -8.85 16.71 2.26
CA ASP A 83 -8.53 18.06 2.76
C ASP A 83 -7.34 18.68 2.01
N GLU A 84 -6.29 17.91 1.72
CA GLU A 84 -5.16 18.36 0.90
C GLU A 84 -5.62 18.74 -0.53
N ILE A 85 -6.42 17.89 -1.17
CA ILE A 85 -6.96 18.15 -2.52
C ILE A 85 -7.89 19.37 -2.50
N GLY A 86 -8.74 19.51 -1.47
CA GLY A 86 -9.61 20.67 -1.28
C GLY A 86 -8.82 21.97 -1.10
N SER A 87 -7.77 21.95 -0.29
CA SER A 87 -6.87 23.09 -0.04
C SER A 87 -6.09 23.52 -1.29
N LEU A 88 -5.58 22.55 -2.07
CA LEU A 88 -4.93 22.77 -3.36
C LEU A 88 -5.89 23.40 -4.38
N SER A 89 -7.13 22.89 -4.45
CA SER A 89 -8.17 23.42 -5.34
C SER A 89 -8.54 24.87 -4.99
N GLN A 90 -8.78 25.16 -3.70
CA GLN A 90 -9.07 26.51 -3.22
C GLN A 90 -7.91 27.48 -3.48
N SER A 91 -6.67 27.04 -3.29
CA SER A 91 -5.47 27.84 -3.57
C SER A 91 -5.34 28.17 -5.07
N ALA A 92 -5.62 27.19 -5.95
CA ALA A 92 -5.63 27.39 -7.39
C ALA A 92 -6.75 28.35 -7.83
N GLU A 93 -7.93 28.26 -7.20
CA GLU A 93 -9.06 29.14 -7.47
C GLU A 93 -8.79 30.58 -7.02
N ALA A 94 -8.20 30.77 -5.82
CA ALA A 94 -7.78 32.08 -5.33
C ALA A 94 -6.73 32.75 -6.23
N MET A 95 -5.77 31.97 -6.75
CA MET A 95 -4.79 32.47 -7.74
C MET A 95 -5.44 32.87 -9.07
N ARG A 96 -6.46 32.15 -9.53
CA ARG A 96 -7.21 32.54 -10.74
C ARG A 96 -7.98 33.84 -10.54
N LEU A 97 -8.63 34.01 -9.39
CA LEU A 97 -9.37 35.22 -9.03
C LEU A 97 -8.44 36.43 -8.91
N SER A 98 -7.26 36.28 -8.31
CA SER A 98 -6.29 37.37 -8.18
C SER A 98 -5.65 37.76 -9.52
N ALA A 99 -5.40 36.78 -10.40
CA ALA A 99 -4.87 37.03 -11.74
C ALA A 99 -5.90 37.66 -12.69
N ALA A 100 -7.20 37.47 -12.45
CA ALA A 100 -8.30 38.03 -13.26
C ALA A 100 -8.73 39.44 -12.80
N ALA A 101 -8.21 39.96 -11.69
CA ALA A 101 -8.56 41.29 -11.21
C ALA A 101 -7.92 42.38 -12.09
N PRO A 102 -8.69 43.31 -12.68
CA PRO A 102 -8.13 44.38 -13.48
C PRO A 102 -7.28 45.30 -12.57
N ALA A 103 -6.11 45.71 -13.05
CA ALA A 103 -5.26 46.66 -12.35
C ALA A 103 -6.07 47.91 -12.03
N ARG A 104 -6.36 48.13 -10.74
CA ARG A 104 -7.13 49.28 -10.26
C ARG A 104 -6.34 50.52 -10.66
N SER A 105 -6.82 51.26 -11.66
CA SER A 105 -6.19 52.50 -12.10
C SER A 105 -6.31 53.52 -10.97
N THR A 106 -5.22 53.75 -10.24
CA THR A 106 -5.13 54.86 -9.31
C THR A 106 -4.93 56.15 -10.10
N SER A 107 -6.01 56.68 -10.69
CA SER A 107 -6.03 58.07 -11.13
C SER A 107 -6.36 58.96 -9.93
N MET A 108 -5.39 59.16 -9.04
CA MET A 108 -5.40 60.32 -8.13
C MET A 108 -5.02 61.54 -8.96
N GLY A 109 -6.01 62.09 -9.68
CA GLY A 109 -5.96 63.46 -10.17
C GLY A 109 -6.15 64.38 -8.99
N SER A 110 -5.05 64.90 -8.45
CA SER A 110 -5.07 66.09 -7.60
C SER A 110 -5.02 67.28 -8.54
N ASP A 111 -6.18 67.88 -8.79
CA ASP A 111 -6.32 69.10 -9.57
C ASP A 111 -5.42 70.20 -9.01
N TYR A 112 -4.57 70.75 -9.88
CA TYR A 112 -3.89 72.02 -9.73
C TYR A 112 -4.74 73.04 -10.50
N ASP A 113 -5.38 74.01 -9.84
CA ASP A 113 -5.56 75.37 -10.39
C ASP A 113 -6.12 76.38 -9.36
N GLY A 114 -5.61 77.62 -9.43
CA GLY A 114 -6.29 78.85 -8.98
C GLY A 114 -5.91 79.46 -7.63
#